data_AF-A0A3C1PU47-F1
#
_entry.id   AF-A0A3C1PU47-F1
#
_cell.length_a   1.000
_cell.length_b   1.000
_cell.length_c   1.000
_cell.angle_alpha   90.00
_cell.angle_beta   90.00
_cell.angle_gamma   90.00
#
_symmetry.space_group_name_H-M   'P 1'
#
loop_
_entity.id
_entity.type
_entity.pdbx_description
1 polymer ?
#
loop_
_entity_poly.entity_id
_entity_poly.type
_entity_poly.pdbx_seq_one_letter_code
_entity_poly.pdbx_strand_id
1 'polypeptide(L)' 'PISRALIGKDTGDVASVNSPSGVKDYEIIKVEHL' A
#
# COMPACT_ATOMS: atom_id res chain seq x y z
N PRO A 1 5.80 -5.44 6.27
CA PRO A 1 4.95 -5.87 5.13
C PRO A 1 4.32 -4.69 4.37
N ILE A 2 3.64 -3.77 5.08
CA ILE A 2 2.93 -2.63 4.47
C ILE A 2 3.88 -1.67 3.77
N SER A 3 4.95 -1.20 4.43
CA SER A 3 5.88 -0.22 3.83
C SER A 3 6.50 -0.70 2.52
N ARG A 4 6.72 -2.02 2.35
CA ARG A 4 7.23 -2.60 1.10
C ARG A 4 6.17 -2.61 -0.02
N ALA A 5 4.90 -2.79 0.33
CA ALA A 5 3.80 -2.77 -0.62
C ALA A 5 3.49 -1.37 -1.14
N LEU A 6 3.94 -0.32 -0.43
CA LEU A 6 3.74 1.08 -0.78
C LEU A 6 4.91 1.70 -1.59
N ILE A 7 6.01 0.97 -1.81
CA ILE A 7 7.17 1.52 -2.53
C ILE A 7 6.81 1.78 -3.99
N GLY A 8 7.01 3.02 -4.45
CA GLY A 8 6.77 3.44 -5.83
C GLY A 8 5.30 3.44 -6.24
N LYS A 9 4.39 3.50 -5.27
CA LYS A 9 2.95 3.58 -5.48
C LYS A 9 2.45 5.01 -5.28
N ASP A 10 1.54 5.43 -6.13
CA ASP A 10 1.00 6.78 -6.14
C ASP A 10 -0.47 6.82 -5.72
N THR A 11 -1.03 8.04 -5.62
CA THR A 11 -2.45 8.21 -5.27
C THR A 11 -3.34 7.57 -6.34
N GLY A 12 -4.30 6.75 -5.92
CA GLY A 12 -5.17 5.95 -6.78
C GLY A 12 -4.63 4.54 -7.08
N ASP A 13 -3.40 4.22 -6.69
CA ASP A 13 -2.88 2.86 -6.83
C ASP A 13 -3.38 1.93 -5.74
N VAL A 14 -3.46 0.64 -6.08
CA VAL A 14 -3.73 -0.44 -5.13
C VAL A 14 -2.44 -1.12 -4.68
N ALA A 15 -2.28 -1.27 -3.37
CA ALA A 15 -1.15 -1.93 -2.70
C ALA A 15 -1.60 -3.22 -2.00
N SER A 16 -0.98 -4.33 -2.39
CA SER A 16 -1.26 -5.66 -1.83
C SER A 16 -0.33 -5.97 -0.65
N VAL A 17 -0.88 -5.96 0.55
CA VAL A 17 -0.17 -6.24 1.79
C VAL A 17 -0.29 -7.72 2.13
N ASN A 18 0.85 -8.41 2.13
CA ASN A 18 0.94 -9.79 2.58
C ASN A 18 1.10 -9.81 4.11
N SER A 19 0.09 -10.34 4.81
CA SER A 19 0.12 -10.55 6.26
C SER A 19 0.08 -12.05 6.57
N PRO A 20 0.52 -12.50 7.76
CA PRO A 20 0.40 -13.91 8.16
C PRO A 20 -1.04 -14.46 8.11
N SER A 21 -2.04 -13.59 8.21
CA SER A 21 -3.47 -13.94 8.12
C SER A 21 -4.03 -13.90 6.69
N GLY A 22 -3.18 -13.66 5.68
CA GLY A 22 -3.57 -13.57 4.27
C GLY A 22 -3.17 -12.24 3.61
N VAL A 23 -3.46 -12.15 2.31
CA VAL A 23 -3.24 -10.95 1.50
C VAL A 23 -4.41 -9.98 1.66
N LYS A 24 -4.12 -8.70 1.85
CA LYS A 24 -5.11 -7.62 1.91
C LYS A 24 -4.72 -6.52 0.93
N ASP A 25 -5.67 -6.10 0.12
CA ASP A 25 -5.48 -5.00 -0.83
C ASP A 25 -5.97 -3.68 -0.23
N TYR A 26 -5.19 -2.62 -0.43
CA TYR A 26 -5.48 -1.27 0.06
C TYR A 26 -5.33 -0.28 -1.08
N GLU A 27 -6.25 0.67 -1.17
CA GLU A 27 -6.16 1.78 -2.12
C GLU A 27 -5.46 2.99 -1.49
N ILE A 28 -4.54 3.61 -2.22
CA ILE A 28 -3.81 4.78 -1.75
C ILE A 28 -4.64 6.01 -2.04
N ILE A 29 -5.22 6.58 -0.98
CA ILE A 29 -6.15 7.71 -1.09
C ILE A 29 -5.41 9.05 -1.18
N LYS A 30 -4.19 9.13 -0.65
CA LYS A 30 -3.38 10.36 -0.63
C LYS A 30 -1.90 10.05 -0.32
N VAL A 31 -1.00 10.81 -0.93
CA VAL A 31 0.43 10.86 -0.60
C VAL A 31 0.81 12.29 -0.21
N GLU A 32 1.52 12.47 0.90
CA GLU A 32 1.97 13.78 1.39
C GLU A 32 3.47 13.73 1.72
N HIS A 33 4.20 14.78 1.34
CA HIS A 33 5.60 15.02 1.72
C HIS A 33 5.66 16.25 2.65
N LEU A 34 6.52 16.19 3.66
CA LEU A 34 6.78 17.27 4.63
C LEU A 34 7.91 18.19 4.17
#